data_AF-A0A7S0KXJ6-F1
#
_entry.id   AF-A0A7S0KXJ6-F1
#
_cell.length_a   1.000
_cell.length_b   1.000
_cell.length_c   1.000
_cell.angle_alpha   90.00
_cell.angle_beta   90.00
_cell.angle_gamma   90.00
#
_symmetry.space_group_name_H-M   'P 1'
#
loop_
_entity.id
_entity.type
_entity.pdbx_description
1 polymer ?
#
loop_
_entity_poly.entity_id
_entity_poly.type
_entity_poly.pdbx_seq_one_letter_code
_entity_poly.pdbx_strand_id
1 'polypeptide(L)'
;GVYDIAVLGSGPAGLTAGLYGARAGLSVLVLGSETGLLSETPRLDNFPSFVSDQGGQGWIQLTKQQAASFGASFAPPGLLVSSLNQHKPKKEDENPHFVL
;
A
#
# COMPACT_ATOMS: atom_id res chain seq x y z
N GLY A 1 -1.95 -3.56 -17.02
CA GLY A 1 -0.48 -3.59 -17.09
C GLY A 1 0.05 -4.50 -16.00
N VAL A 2 1.33 -4.85 -16.06
CA VAL A 2 2.03 -5.51 -14.95
C VAL A 2 2.42 -4.44 -13.93
N TYR A 3 2.25 -4.72 -12.64
CA TYR A 3 2.70 -3.85 -11.54
C TYR A 3 3.99 -4.42 -10.94
N ASP A 4 4.88 -3.55 -10.49
CA ASP A 4 6.11 -3.94 -9.79
C ASP A 4 5.78 -4.48 -8.40
N ILE A 5 4.77 -3.90 -7.74
CA ILE A 5 4.31 -4.31 -6.41
C ILE A 5 2.78 -4.45 -6.40
N ALA A 6 2.31 -5.58 -5.89
CA ALA A 6 0.91 -5.75 -5.47
C ALA A 6 0.84 -5.83 -3.94
N VAL A 7 0.11 -4.92 -3.31
CA VAL A 7 -0.11 -4.86 -1.86
C VAL A 7 -1.50 -5.40 -1.55
N LEU A 8 -1.57 -6.46 -0.74
CA LEU A 8 -2.84 -7.06 -0.31
C LEU A 8 -3.22 -6.53 1.08
N GLY A 9 -4.22 -5.67 1.11
CA GLY A 9 -4.75 -4.98 2.30
C GLY A 9 -4.74 -3.46 2.11
N SER A 10 -5.82 -2.79 2.50
CA SER A 10 -5.99 -1.33 2.38
C SER A 10 -6.05 -0.61 3.74
N GLY A 11 -5.58 -1.27 4.80
CA GLY A 11 -5.34 -0.66 6.11
C GLY A 11 -3.98 0.04 6.22
N PRO A 12 -3.53 0.38 7.44
CA PRO A 12 -2.37 1.26 7.63
C PRO A 12 -1.07 0.75 7.04
N ALA A 13 -0.79 -0.54 7.22
CA ALA A 13 0.40 -1.17 6.66
C ALA A 13 0.37 -1.15 5.12
N GLY A 14 -0.77 -1.49 4.51
CA GLY A 14 -0.90 -1.55 3.05
C GLY A 14 -0.85 -0.18 2.39
N LEU A 15 -1.51 0.83 2.99
CA LEU A 15 -1.44 2.22 2.50
C LEU A 15 -0.02 2.78 2.60
N THR A 16 0.69 2.49 3.70
CA THR A 16 2.08 2.92 3.87
C THR A 16 3.01 2.21 2.88
N ALA A 17 2.85 0.90 2.67
CA ALA A 17 3.59 0.16 1.66
C ALA A 17 3.35 0.72 0.25
N GLY A 18 2.08 1.02 -0.07
CA GLY A 18 1.69 1.66 -1.32
C GLY A 18 2.35 3.03 -1.51
N LEU A 19 2.32 3.87 -0.47
CA LEU A 19 2.96 5.17 -0.46
C LEU A 19 4.46 5.08 -0.72
N TYR A 20 5.17 4.24 0.04
CA TYR A 20 6.64 4.15 -0.08
C TYR A 20 7.07 3.50 -1.41
N GLY A 21 6.36 2.47 -1.88
CA GLY A 21 6.62 1.87 -3.18
C GLY A 21 6.44 2.88 -4.33
N ALA A 22 5.33 3.64 -4.30
CA ALA A 22 5.08 4.67 -5.31
C ALA A 22 6.12 5.81 -5.25
N ARG A 23 6.52 6.24 -4.03
CA ARG A 23 7.61 7.22 -3.86
C ARG A 23 8.97 6.75 -4.38
N ALA A 24 9.20 5.44 -4.40
CA ALA A 24 10.39 4.85 -5.02
C ALA A 24 10.31 4.79 -6.56
N GLY A 25 9.23 5.27 -7.17
CA GLY A 25 9.03 5.26 -8.61
C GLY A 25 8.50 3.93 -9.17
N LEU A 26 8.06 3.02 -8.28
CA LEU A 26 7.51 1.73 -8.69
C LEU A 26 6.02 1.84 -9.02
N SER A 27 5.56 1.04 -9.96
CA SER A 27 4.13 0.86 -10.22
C SER A 27 3.52 -0.03 -9.14
N VAL A 28 2.63 0.54 -8.33
CA VAL A 28 2.02 -0.17 -7.18
C VAL A 28 0.52 -0.29 -7.35
N LEU A 29 -0.01 -1.49 -7.07
CA LEU A 29 -1.44 -1.75 -6.92
C LEU A 29 -1.76 -2.15 -5.48
N VAL A 30 -2.61 -1.37 -4.80
CA VAL A 30 -3.15 -1.71 -3.48
C VAL A 30 -4.55 -2.31 -3.63
N LEU A 31 -4.76 -3.46 -2.99
CA LEU A 31 -5.96 -4.29 -3.08
C LEU A 31 -6.62 -4.44 -1.71
N GLY A 32 -7.96 -4.50 -1.67
CA GLY A 32 -8.72 -4.80 -0.45
C GLY A 32 -9.75 -3.73 -0.09
N SER A 33 -10.86 -4.16 0.49
CA SER A 33 -11.94 -3.31 1.00
C SER A 33 -11.72 -2.89 2.46
N GLU A 34 -11.07 -3.75 3.23
CA GLU A 34 -10.92 -3.58 4.68
C GLU A 34 -9.77 -2.63 5.01
N THR A 35 -10.10 -1.57 5.75
CA THR A 35 -9.14 -0.57 6.22
C THR A 35 -8.57 -0.91 7.61
N GLY A 36 -8.95 -2.06 8.16
CA GLY A 36 -8.48 -2.58 9.45
C GLY A 36 -9.01 -1.80 10.65
N LEU A 37 -8.57 -2.15 11.85
CA LEU A 37 -9.10 -1.56 13.10
C LEU A 37 -8.85 -0.06 13.26
N LEU A 38 -7.91 0.51 12.50
CA LEU A 38 -7.64 1.95 12.58
C LEU A 38 -8.86 2.77 12.14
N SER A 39 -9.65 2.29 11.16
CA SER A 39 -10.83 3.00 10.65
C SER A 39 -11.88 3.27 11.72
N GLU A 40 -11.95 2.41 12.74
CA GLU A 40 -12.90 2.52 13.84
C GLU A 40 -12.35 3.33 15.02
N THR A 41 -11.10 3.80 14.92
CA THR A 41 -10.46 4.53 16.02
C THR A 41 -10.83 6.01 15.96
N PRO A 42 -11.60 6.54 16.94
CA PRO A 42 -12.16 7.88 16.86
C PRO A 42 -11.12 8.99 17.11
N ARG A 43 -10.04 8.68 17.85
CA ARG A 43 -8.94 9.61 18.11
C ARG A 43 -7.60 8.91 18.01
N LEU A 44 -6.63 9.57 17.40
CA LEU A 44 -5.26 9.08 17.25
C LEU A 44 -4.30 9.85 18.16
N ASP A 45 -4.56 9.80 19.47
CA ASP A 45 -3.78 10.53 20.48
C ASP A 45 -2.32 10.06 20.57
N ASN A 46 -2.02 8.86 20.06
CA ASN A 46 -0.70 8.22 20.08
C ASN A 46 -0.04 8.11 18.69
N PHE A 47 -0.52 8.84 17.68
CA PHE A 47 0.05 8.84 16.34
C PHE A 47 0.82 10.16 16.09
N PRO A 48 2.17 10.16 16.22
CA PRO A 48 2.95 11.39 16.11
C PRO A 48 2.71 12.11 14.79
N SER A 49 2.73 13.45 14.84
CA SER A 49 2.58 14.33 13.66
C SER A 49 1.23 14.25 12.93
N PHE A 50 0.28 13.44 13.40
CA PHE A 50 -1.09 13.44 12.93
C PHE A 50 -1.99 14.19 13.93
N VAL A 51 -2.17 15.48 13.69
CA VAL A 51 -3.01 16.35 14.54
C VAL A 51 -4.31 16.64 13.79
N SER A 52 -5.24 15.69 13.82
CA SER A 52 -6.57 15.83 13.20
C SER A 52 -7.64 15.25 14.12
N ASP A 53 -8.79 15.90 14.11
CA ASP A 53 -10.03 15.48 14.79
C ASP A 53 -10.77 14.35 14.04
N GLN A 54 -10.33 14.00 12.83
CA GLN A 54 -10.96 12.97 11.99
C GLN A 54 -10.57 11.53 12.36
N GLY A 55 -9.74 11.35 13.39
CA GLY A 55 -9.33 10.04 13.88
C GLY A 55 -8.67 9.16 12.80
N GLY A 56 -8.88 7.85 12.91
CA GLY A 56 -8.27 6.90 11.99
C GLY A 56 -8.80 6.96 10.56
N GLN A 57 -10.08 7.31 10.36
CA GLN A 57 -10.63 7.54 9.01
C GLN A 57 -9.89 8.67 8.30
N GLY A 58 -9.66 9.79 8.99
CA GLY A 58 -8.90 10.91 8.44
C GLY A 58 -7.49 10.49 8.04
N TRP A 59 -6.81 9.72 8.89
CA TRP A 59 -5.47 9.22 8.60
C TRP A 59 -5.45 8.31 7.36
N ILE A 60 -6.40 7.39 7.26
CA ILE A 60 -6.56 6.48 6.12
C ILE A 60 -6.76 7.29 4.83
N GLN A 61 -7.66 8.27 4.84
CA GLN A 61 -7.98 9.08 3.68
C GLN A 61 -6.78 9.90 3.22
N LEU A 62 -6.09 10.57 4.15
CA LEU A 62 -4.91 11.39 3.85
C LEU A 62 -3.76 10.54 3.31
N THR A 63 -3.48 9.39 3.93
CA THR A 63 -2.41 8.49 3.48
C THR A 63 -2.73 7.91 2.10
N LYS A 64 -4.00 7.54 1.84
CA LYS A 64 -4.44 7.08 0.52
C LYS A 64 -4.28 8.16 -0.55
N GLN A 65 -4.68 9.40 -0.27
CA GLN A 65 -4.50 10.54 -1.16
C GLN A 65 -3.02 10.81 -1.45
N GLN A 66 -2.18 10.76 -0.41
CA GLN A 66 -0.74 10.92 -0.56
C GLN A 66 -0.14 9.83 -1.44
N ALA A 67 -0.47 8.56 -1.19
CA ALA A 67 -0.01 7.44 -2.01
C ALA A 67 -0.44 7.58 -3.49
N ALA A 68 -1.71 7.95 -3.72
CA ALA A 68 -2.22 8.20 -5.07
C ALA A 68 -1.47 9.34 -5.78
N SER A 69 -1.12 10.41 -5.05
CA SER A 69 -0.37 11.54 -5.62
C SER A 69 1.03 11.16 -6.11
N PHE A 70 1.62 10.09 -5.56
CA PHE A 70 2.89 9.51 -6.02
C PHE A 70 2.71 8.40 -7.06
N GLY A 71 1.49 8.06 -7.47
CA GLY A 71 1.21 7.08 -8.53
C GLY A 71 0.74 5.70 -8.05
N ALA A 72 0.44 5.50 -6.76
CA ALA A 72 -0.17 4.25 -6.30
C ALA A 72 -1.60 4.10 -6.86
N SER A 73 -1.89 2.94 -7.45
CA SER A 73 -3.22 2.56 -7.92
C SER A 73 -3.99 1.80 -6.84
N PHE A 74 -5.31 1.97 -6.81
CA PHE A 74 -6.20 1.27 -5.88
C PHE A 74 -7.23 0.46 -6.66
N ALA A 75 -7.31 -0.83 -6.35
CA ALA A 75 -8.29 -1.70 -6.98
C ALA A 75 -9.73 -1.34 -6.56
N PRO A 76 -10.72 -1.57 -7.43
CA PRO A 76 -12.11 -1.52 -7.04
C PRO A 76 -12.43 -2.60 -5.98
N PRO A 77 -13.45 -2.37 -5.14
CA PRO A 77 -13.95 -3.40 -4.24
C PRO A 77 -14.30 -4.70 -4.97
N GLY A 78 -14.06 -5.84 -4.33
CA GLY A 78 -14.45 -7.16 -4.87
C GLY A 78 -13.46 -7.80 -5.85
N LEU A 79 -12.31 -7.18 -6.13
CA LEU A 79 -11.26 -7.87 -6.88
C LEU A 79 -10.66 -9.01 -6.02
N LEU A 80 -10.90 -10.25 -6.44
CA LEU A 80 -10.39 -11.44 -5.75
C LEU A 80 -8.95 -11.76 -6.17
N VAL A 81 -8.11 -12.09 -5.19
CA VAL A 81 -6.70 -12.45 -5.39
C VAL A 81 -6.52 -13.68 -6.29
N SER A 82 -7.53 -14.54 -6.39
CA SER A 82 -7.53 -15.70 -7.30
C SER A 82 -7.43 -15.32 -8.79
N SER A 83 -7.62 -14.05 -9.14
CA SER A 83 -7.41 -13.52 -10.49
C SER A 83 -5.96 -13.10 -10.78
N LEU A 84 -5.04 -13.20 -9.81
CA LEU A 84 -3.62 -12.92 -10.02
C LEU A 84 -2.94 -14.13 -10.67
N ASN A 85 -2.62 -14.00 -11.96
CA ASN A 85 -1.74 -14.95 -12.63
C ASN A 85 -0.36 -14.88 -11.98
N GLN A 86 0.06 -15.96 -11.32
CA GLN A 86 1.41 -16.07 -10.77
C GLN A 86 2.41 -16.06 -11.93
N HIS A 87 3.13 -14.95 -12.10
CA HIS A 87 4.30 -14.95 -12.97
C HIS A 87 5.40 -15.72 -12.25
N LYS A 88 5.91 -16.80 -12.86
CA LYS A 88 7.03 -17.54 -12.27
C LYS A 88 8.21 -16.57 -12.11
N PRO A 89 8.85 -16.51 -10.94
CA PRO A 89 10.04 -15.67 -10.77
C PRO A 89 11.08 -16.09 -11.82
N LYS A 90 11.65 -15.11 -12.53
CA LYS A 90 12.88 -15.37 -13.30
C LYS A 90 13.91 -15.83 -12.28
N LYS A 91 14.60 -16.95 -12.57
CA LYS A 91 15.76 -17.35 -11.77
C LYS A 91 16.70 -16.15 -11.72
N GLU A 92 17.06 -15.77 -10.51
CA GLU A 92 18.05 -14.73 -10.28
C GLU A 92 19.37 -15.26 -10.86
N ASP A 93 19.93 -14.56 -11.84
CA ASP A 93 21.27 -14.87 -12.32
C ASP A 93 22.21 -14.60 -11.14
N GLU A 94 22.92 -15.64 -10.67
CA GLU A 94 23.93 -15.51 -9.62
C GLU A 94 24.99 -14.51 -10.09
N ASN A 95 24.84 -13.24 -9.70
CA ASN A 95 25.84 -12.21 -9.95
C ASN A 95 26.77 -12.15 -8.72
N PRO A 96 28.03 -12.63 -8.82
CA PRO A 96 28.92 -12.76 -7.66
C PRO A 96 29.51 -11.42 -7.17
N HIS A 97 29.00 -10.28 -7.64
CA HIS A 97 29.58 -8.96 -7.35
C HIS A 97 28.59 -8.02 -6.67
N PHE A 98 28.24 -8.35 -5.43
CA PHE A 98 27.85 -7.34 -4.43
C PHE A 98 28.54 -7.69 -3.10
N VAL A 99 29.62 -6.96 -2.82
CA VAL A 99 30.21 -6.87 -1.48
C VAL A 99 29.69 -5.56 -0.88
N LEU A 100 29.29 -5.66 0.39
CA LEU A 100 28.62 -4.70 1.28
C LEU A 100 28.92 -3.21 1.05
#